data_AF-A0A1G4JQJ0-F1
#
_entry.id   AF-A0A1G4JQJ0-F1
#
_cell.length_a   1.000
_cell.length_b   1.000
_cell.length_c   1.000
_cell.angle_alpha   90.00
_cell.angle_beta   90.00
_cell.angle_gamma   90.00
#
_symmetry.space_group_name_H-M   'P 1'
#
loop_
_entity.id
_entity.type
_entity.pdbx_description
1 polymer ?
#
loop_
_entity_poly.entity_id
_entity_poly.type
_entity_poly.pdbx_seq_one_letter_code
_entity_poly.pdbx_strand_id
1 'polypeptide(L)'
;MVGVSKSHYSPLGATYGVRADQFLETADDFDKYHSKLNRKLQKLRHHCQLTTKDTKRYSAKEKYSKVTHEDYDSKNKLFGTLMLLHAERDLALAENLRLKARQRGSAKKSESKVVATRLKKARETCLQLLELTQNEQNPIVRAEYLIYQKLVFVSYLSFGKPSRTKNPAASTIVAKELSLVISALQFLESTEHLSSVVVGSITSQFDYLLRKHVSSDVSTSNELRSYIARQVNDNSADPLISLLSQNGFALPSLQEDVEMTSAVTQVSWRRFSAEVKDSKVAELISEAQGIETQELSQFSEALVKWQEALVLQKTAMEQKQNDDREESVGEDDEILMTYLQYNSHFTTIVRDDIIFNRLWEHWISPSKISKSLKLTKYKEIERIVHNLTSYLQDVMDLPGVYSDDTLMANLKLATVYYQLHLTAGCLASFYQGRQKYSEALALYIDGQKTLTLALENSSLDEPLPGNIINTEQLDKLQEYIKTSLKSVISLAEYEKIASSSNCSSLEPSLLEKLDKAIVPKDVSLKNLFPMRPIIRPVAAKPTLFDLAFNYITYDNQIEDVDHFKQAKSTPNLAQPQDQEQLPKKKGLFGLFGL
;
A
#
# COMPACT_ATOMS: atom_id res chain seq x y z
N MET A 1 33.63 13.35 -10.07
CA MET A 1 33.05 14.65 -9.64
C MET A 1 31.57 14.40 -9.39
N VAL A 2 31.06 14.65 -8.19
CA VAL A 2 29.63 14.45 -7.90
C VAL A 2 28.86 15.63 -8.50
N GLY A 3 27.98 15.33 -9.47
CA GLY A 3 27.10 16.34 -10.05
C GLY A 3 26.17 16.89 -8.99
N VAL A 4 26.20 18.21 -8.76
CA VAL A 4 25.22 18.86 -7.88
C VAL A 4 23.87 18.84 -8.60
N SER A 5 23.00 17.90 -8.22
CA SER A 5 21.64 17.85 -8.74
C SER A 5 20.93 19.16 -8.37
N LYS A 6 20.65 19.99 -9.40
CA LYS A 6 19.87 21.20 -9.21
C LYS A 6 18.46 20.79 -8.80
N SER A 7 18.13 20.97 -7.52
CA SER A 7 16.80 20.70 -6.99
C SER A 7 15.77 21.61 -7.69
N HIS A 8 15.12 21.08 -8.72
CA HIS A 8 14.04 21.76 -9.42
C HIS A 8 12.69 21.32 -8.85
N TYR A 9 11.67 22.16 -9.03
CA TYR A 9 10.31 21.80 -8.67
C TYR A 9 9.72 20.90 -9.77
N SER A 10 9.40 19.64 -9.43
CA SER A 10 8.78 18.68 -10.36
C SER A 10 7.24 18.66 -10.19
N PRO A 11 6.45 19.09 -11.20
CA PRO A 11 4.99 18.95 -11.20
C PRO A 11 4.47 17.51 -11.07
N LEU A 12 5.10 16.54 -11.73
CA LEU A 12 4.74 15.12 -11.66
C LEU A 12 5.12 14.54 -10.30
N GLY A 13 6.31 14.86 -9.78
CA GLY A 13 6.69 14.54 -8.40
C GLY A 13 5.69 15.11 -7.38
N ALA A 14 5.25 16.37 -7.55
CA ALA A 14 4.26 17.02 -6.69
C ALA A 14 2.82 16.48 -6.81
N THR A 15 2.55 15.62 -7.80
CA THR A 15 1.24 14.98 -8.06
C THR A 15 1.37 13.46 -7.99
N TYR A 16 1.73 12.81 -9.08
CA TYR A 16 1.92 11.36 -9.20
C TYR A 16 2.98 10.79 -8.26
N GLY A 17 4.10 11.49 -8.03
CA GLY A 17 5.09 11.09 -7.01
C GLY A 17 4.49 11.03 -5.61
N VAL A 18 3.73 12.06 -5.21
CA VAL A 18 2.98 12.04 -3.94
C VAL A 18 1.94 10.89 -3.88
N ARG A 19 1.43 10.41 -5.02
CA ARG A 19 0.56 9.21 -5.05
C ARG A 19 1.35 7.92 -4.82
N ALA A 20 2.50 7.78 -5.45
CA ALA A 20 3.41 6.65 -5.27
C ALA A 20 3.97 6.59 -3.84
N ASP A 21 4.50 7.70 -3.32
CA ASP A 21 5.03 7.82 -1.95
C ASP A 21 4.00 7.47 -0.86
N GLN A 22 2.71 7.70 -1.14
CA GLN A 22 1.61 7.43 -0.21
C GLN A 22 0.88 6.11 -0.50
N PHE A 23 1.34 5.33 -1.49
CA PHE A 23 0.75 4.05 -1.92
C PHE A 23 -0.78 4.15 -2.07
N LEU A 24 -1.24 5.12 -2.86
CA LEU A 24 -2.66 5.40 -3.04
C LEU A 24 -3.33 4.34 -3.94
N GLU A 25 -3.75 3.23 -3.34
CA GLU A 25 -4.39 2.11 -4.05
C GLU A 25 -5.92 2.08 -3.86
N THR A 26 -6.41 2.37 -2.64
CA THR A 26 -7.83 2.18 -2.31
C THR A 26 -8.66 3.47 -2.44
N ALA A 27 -9.98 3.32 -2.57
CA ALA A 27 -10.90 4.45 -2.63
C ALA A 27 -10.82 5.35 -1.38
N ASP A 28 -10.54 4.79 -0.21
CA ASP A 28 -10.42 5.52 1.05
C ASP A 28 -9.09 6.29 1.13
N ASP A 29 -8.04 5.80 0.49
CA ASP A 29 -6.76 6.52 0.41
C ASP A 29 -6.86 7.72 -0.53
N PHE A 30 -7.55 7.59 -1.66
CA PHE A 30 -7.93 8.73 -2.50
C PHE A 30 -8.89 9.69 -1.80
N ASP A 31 -9.77 9.25 -0.89
CA ASP A 31 -10.62 10.13 -0.07
C ASP A 31 -9.82 10.97 0.94
N LYS A 32 -8.90 10.32 1.66
CA LYS A 32 -7.93 10.98 2.55
C LYS A 32 -7.04 11.95 1.77
N TYR A 33 -6.54 11.54 0.60
CA TYR A 33 -5.68 12.35 -0.26
C TYR A 33 -6.42 13.58 -0.82
N HIS A 34 -7.63 13.39 -1.35
CA HIS A 34 -8.54 14.49 -1.73
C HIS A 34 -8.78 15.48 -0.57
N SER A 35 -8.96 14.97 0.64
CA SER A 35 -9.11 15.79 1.85
C SER A 35 -7.83 16.56 2.23
N LYS A 36 -6.64 15.93 2.10
CA LYS A 36 -5.33 16.59 2.26
C LYS A 36 -5.15 17.72 1.22
N LEU A 37 -5.47 17.46 -0.06
CA LEU A 37 -5.38 18.43 -1.15
C LEU A 37 -6.28 19.64 -0.92
N ASN A 38 -7.52 19.45 -0.46
CA ASN A 38 -8.41 20.57 -0.15
C ASN A 38 -7.82 21.49 0.94
N ARG A 39 -7.23 20.93 2.00
CA ARG A 39 -6.52 21.71 3.04
C ARG A 39 -5.27 22.40 2.50
N LYS A 40 -4.48 21.74 1.63
CA LYS A 40 -3.29 22.31 0.98
C LYS A 40 -3.68 23.49 0.06
N LEU A 41 -4.72 23.32 -0.76
CA LEU A 41 -5.27 24.37 -1.63
C LEU A 41 -5.82 25.56 -0.85
N GLN A 42 -6.48 25.34 0.30
CA GLN A 42 -6.93 26.45 1.16
C GLN A 42 -5.74 27.27 1.66
N LYS A 43 -4.69 26.61 2.18
CA LYS A 43 -3.45 27.28 2.62
C LYS A 43 -2.76 28.03 1.48
N LEU A 44 -2.64 27.42 0.30
CA LEU A 44 -2.05 28.06 -0.89
C LEU A 44 -2.86 29.28 -1.35
N ARG A 45 -4.20 29.23 -1.35
CA ARG A 45 -5.04 30.40 -1.67
C ARG A 45 -4.86 31.55 -0.68
N HIS A 46 -4.67 31.27 0.61
CA HIS A 46 -4.33 32.31 1.59
C HIS A 46 -2.94 32.89 1.33
N HIS A 47 -1.93 32.04 1.13
CA HIS A 47 -0.55 32.46 0.87
C HIS A 47 -0.43 33.31 -0.41
N CYS A 48 -1.11 32.91 -1.49
CA CYS A 48 -1.17 33.66 -2.75
C CYS A 48 -2.17 34.83 -2.72
N GLN A 49 -2.75 35.17 -1.57
CA GLN A 49 -3.67 36.30 -1.36
C GLN A 49 -4.93 36.31 -2.26
N LEU A 50 -5.36 35.12 -2.71
CA LEU A 50 -6.53 34.90 -3.57
C LEU A 50 -7.86 34.81 -2.81
N THR A 51 -7.83 34.82 -1.47
CA THR A 51 -9.04 34.70 -0.64
C THR A 51 -9.83 36.00 -0.56
N THR A 52 -11.11 35.94 -0.90
CA THR A 52 -12.06 37.06 -0.83
C THR A 52 -12.92 36.99 0.44
N LYS A 53 -12.99 38.08 1.21
CA LYS A 53 -13.89 38.18 2.38
C LYS A 53 -15.34 38.50 2.01
N ASP A 54 -15.58 39.12 0.85
CA ASP A 54 -16.93 39.43 0.36
C ASP A 54 -17.54 38.21 -0.35
N THR A 55 -18.35 37.46 0.38
CA THR A 55 -19.10 36.30 -0.12
C THR A 55 -20.35 36.68 -0.91
N LYS A 56 -20.89 37.91 -0.74
CA LYS A 56 -22.12 38.36 -1.42
C LYS A 56 -21.88 38.73 -2.88
N ARG A 57 -20.67 39.21 -3.22
CA ARG A 57 -20.26 39.53 -4.60
C ARG A 57 -19.04 38.71 -5.04
N TYR A 58 -19.01 37.43 -4.67
CA TYR A 58 -17.86 36.54 -4.92
C TYR A 58 -17.43 36.51 -6.40
N SER A 59 -18.34 36.25 -7.34
CA SER A 59 -18.01 36.12 -8.77
C SER A 59 -17.33 37.35 -9.37
N ALA A 60 -17.70 38.56 -8.94
CA ALA A 60 -17.08 39.80 -9.42
C ALA A 60 -15.71 40.06 -8.77
N LYS A 61 -15.52 39.63 -7.52
CA LYS A 61 -14.35 39.96 -6.68
C LYS A 61 -13.33 38.85 -6.55
N GLU A 62 -13.64 37.63 -6.97
CA GLU A 62 -12.68 36.53 -7.00
C GLU A 62 -11.52 36.86 -7.93
N LYS A 63 -10.33 36.40 -7.52
CA LYS A 63 -9.04 36.74 -8.13
C LYS A 63 -8.41 35.55 -8.86
N TYR A 64 -8.91 34.33 -8.64
CA TYR A 64 -8.28 33.10 -9.10
C TYR A 64 -8.44 32.89 -10.60
N SER A 65 -9.60 33.22 -11.18
CA SER A 65 -9.77 33.20 -12.65
C SER A 65 -9.05 34.34 -13.38
N LYS A 66 -8.53 35.33 -12.65
CA LYS A 66 -7.90 36.54 -13.18
C LYS A 66 -6.38 36.54 -13.07
N VAL A 67 -5.78 35.46 -12.58
CA VAL A 67 -4.32 35.32 -12.50
C VAL A 67 -3.76 35.16 -13.92
N THR A 68 -2.83 36.02 -14.30
CA THR A 68 -2.20 36.02 -15.64
C THR A 68 -0.81 35.37 -15.60
N HIS A 69 -0.23 35.08 -16.77
CA HIS A 69 1.17 34.62 -16.86
C HIS A 69 2.15 35.65 -16.28
N GLU A 70 1.85 36.96 -16.39
CA GLU A 70 2.62 38.01 -15.73
C GLU A 70 2.63 37.85 -14.19
N ASP A 71 1.51 37.46 -13.57
CA ASP A 71 1.45 37.18 -12.13
C ASP A 71 2.30 35.94 -11.75
N TYR A 72 2.33 34.93 -12.61
CA TYR A 72 3.14 33.73 -12.42
C TYR A 72 4.65 34.04 -12.46
N ASP A 73 5.08 34.86 -13.41
CA ASP A 73 6.49 35.20 -13.60
C ASP A 73 6.98 36.28 -12.62
N SER A 74 6.19 37.34 -12.39
CA SER A 74 6.62 38.51 -11.60
C SER A 74 6.36 38.40 -10.10
N LYS A 75 5.30 37.69 -9.68
CA LYS A 75 4.87 37.66 -8.26
C LYS A 75 5.21 36.34 -7.58
N ASN A 76 4.72 35.21 -8.11
CA ASN A 76 4.92 33.93 -7.43
C ASN A 76 4.65 32.69 -8.31
N LYS A 77 5.69 31.87 -8.56
CA LYS A 77 5.57 30.59 -9.27
C LYS A 77 4.61 29.58 -8.58
N LEU A 78 4.26 29.78 -7.30
CA LEU A 78 3.23 28.99 -6.60
C LEU A 78 1.83 29.10 -7.23
N PHE A 79 1.54 30.09 -8.08
CA PHE A 79 0.29 30.12 -8.85
C PHE A 79 0.14 28.88 -9.76
N GLY A 80 1.24 28.43 -10.39
CA GLY A 80 1.25 27.20 -11.19
C GLY A 80 1.00 25.97 -10.33
N THR A 81 1.68 25.85 -9.18
CA THR A 81 1.46 24.77 -8.21
C THR A 81 0.02 24.75 -7.67
N LEU A 82 -0.60 25.92 -7.49
CA LEU A 82 -1.99 26.05 -7.03
C LEU A 82 -2.98 25.58 -8.09
N MET A 83 -2.79 25.92 -9.37
CA MET A 83 -3.61 25.41 -10.47
C MET A 83 -3.42 23.90 -10.69
N LEU A 84 -2.17 23.41 -10.68
CA LEU A 84 -1.84 21.99 -10.76
C LEU A 84 -2.57 21.17 -9.70
N LEU A 85 -2.42 21.54 -8.42
CA LEU A 85 -3.06 20.85 -7.31
C LEU A 85 -4.59 21.01 -7.31
N HIS A 86 -5.14 22.01 -8.01
CA HIS A 86 -6.57 22.17 -8.18
C HIS A 86 -7.15 21.15 -9.18
N ALA A 87 -6.45 20.92 -10.30
CA ALA A 87 -6.77 19.82 -11.20
C ALA A 87 -6.59 18.45 -10.50
N GLU A 88 -5.49 18.26 -9.77
CA GLU A 88 -5.19 17.02 -9.03
C GLU A 88 -6.28 16.67 -8.00
N ARG A 89 -6.85 17.67 -7.33
CA ARG A 89 -8.01 17.47 -6.44
C ARG A 89 -9.20 16.87 -7.20
N ASP A 90 -9.53 17.41 -8.37
CA ASP A 90 -10.66 16.93 -9.15
C ASP A 90 -10.38 15.55 -9.78
N LEU A 91 -9.13 15.22 -10.11
CA LEU A 91 -8.70 13.85 -10.45
C LEU A 91 -8.86 12.88 -9.26
N ALA A 92 -8.34 13.22 -8.09
CA ALA A 92 -8.40 12.35 -6.90
C ALA A 92 -9.85 12.00 -6.50
N LEU A 93 -10.78 12.95 -6.63
CA LEU A 93 -12.21 12.69 -6.43
C LEU A 93 -12.81 11.81 -7.53
N ALA A 94 -12.36 11.94 -8.78
CA ALA A 94 -12.79 11.07 -9.87
C ALA A 94 -12.31 9.62 -9.64
N GLU A 95 -11.05 9.40 -9.26
CA GLU A 95 -10.52 8.06 -8.99
C GLU A 95 -11.17 7.38 -7.78
N ASN A 96 -11.39 8.10 -6.68
CA ASN A 96 -12.17 7.61 -5.52
C ASN A 96 -13.54 7.05 -5.95
N LEU A 97 -14.30 7.80 -6.75
CA LEU A 97 -15.61 7.35 -7.25
C LEU A 97 -15.51 6.18 -8.23
N ARG A 98 -14.46 6.13 -9.06
CA ARG A 98 -14.19 5.01 -9.99
C ARG A 98 -13.80 3.72 -9.26
N LEU A 99 -12.98 3.81 -8.21
CA LEU A 99 -12.61 2.69 -7.35
C LEU A 99 -13.83 2.18 -6.58
N LYS A 100 -14.67 3.06 -6.01
CA LYS A 100 -15.97 2.68 -5.42
C LYS A 100 -16.90 2.02 -6.42
N ALA A 101 -16.90 2.45 -7.69
CA ALA A 101 -17.66 1.78 -8.75
C ALA A 101 -17.12 0.36 -9.05
N ARG A 102 -15.79 0.19 -9.17
CA ARG A 102 -15.16 -1.12 -9.36
C ARG A 102 -15.48 -2.09 -8.20
N GLN A 103 -15.36 -1.64 -6.96
CA GLN A 103 -15.67 -2.42 -5.75
C GLN A 103 -17.13 -2.89 -5.68
N ARG A 104 -18.07 -2.18 -6.32
CA ARG A 104 -19.50 -2.54 -6.40
C ARG A 104 -19.90 -3.18 -7.74
N GLY A 105 -18.94 -3.46 -8.62
CA GLY A 105 -19.16 -3.92 -10.00
C GLY A 105 -19.84 -2.91 -10.94
N SER A 106 -20.37 -1.78 -10.45
CA SER A 106 -21.07 -0.78 -11.25
C SER A 106 -20.99 0.64 -10.65
N ALA A 107 -21.07 1.64 -11.52
CA ALA A 107 -21.10 3.06 -11.14
C ALA A 107 -22.55 3.58 -11.06
N LYS A 108 -22.91 4.30 -10.00
CA LYS A 108 -24.23 4.96 -9.93
C LYS A 108 -24.30 6.08 -10.97
N LYS A 109 -25.46 6.29 -11.60
CA LYS A 109 -25.68 7.37 -12.60
C LYS A 109 -25.26 8.76 -12.08
N SER A 110 -25.48 9.05 -10.80
CA SER A 110 -25.06 10.27 -10.13
C SER A 110 -23.53 10.40 -10.04
N GLU A 111 -22.84 9.34 -9.61
CA GLU A 111 -21.38 9.28 -9.49
C GLU A 111 -20.72 9.41 -10.86
N SER A 112 -21.20 8.69 -11.88
CA SER A 112 -20.70 8.82 -13.27
C SER A 112 -20.83 10.24 -13.81
N LYS A 113 -21.93 10.95 -13.49
CA LYS A 113 -22.11 12.37 -13.84
C LYS A 113 -21.12 13.27 -13.09
N VAL A 114 -20.79 12.96 -11.84
CA VAL A 114 -19.76 13.68 -11.07
C VAL A 114 -18.36 13.43 -11.66
N VAL A 115 -17.99 12.18 -11.95
CA VAL A 115 -16.71 11.81 -12.61
C VAL A 115 -16.55 12.58 -13.93
N ALA A 116 -17.56 12.54 -14.80
CA ALA A 116 -17.58 13.30 -16.06
C ALA A 116 -17.38 14.81 -15.85
N THR A 117 -18.07 15.39 -14.86
CA THR A 117 -17.96 16.82 -14.54
C THR A 117 -16.59 17.18 -13.97
N ARG A 118 -16.00 16.33 -13.12
CA ARG A 118 -14.70 16.56 -12.48
C ARG A 118 -13.55 16.44 -13.47
N LEU A 119 -13.55 15.40 -14.32
CA LEU A 119 -12.55 15.24 -15.36
C LEU A 119 -12.62 16.38 -16.40
N LYS A 120 -13.82 16.86 -16.76
CA LYS A 120 -13.97 18.05 -17.60
C LYS A 120 -13.34 19.29 -16.96
N LYS A 121 -13.61 19.54 -15.66
CA LYS A 121 -13.02 20.68 -14.92
C LYS A 121 -11.52 20.56 -14.72
N ALA A 122 -11.00 19.37 -14.47
CA ALA A 122 -9.56 19.11 -14.39
C ALA A 122 -8.88 19.48 -15.72
N ARG A 123 -9.45 19.05 -16.86
CA ARG A 123 -8.97 19.44 -18.20
C ARG A 123 -8.99 20.95 -18.42
N GLU A 124 -10.10 21.62 -18.11
CA GLU A 124 -10.23 23.09 -18.23
C GLU A 124 -9.18 23.81 -17.37
N THR A 125 -8.96 23.34 -16.13
CA THR A 125 -7.94 23.87 -15.22
C THR A 125 -6.52 23.63 -15.75
N CYS A 126 -6.26 22.51 -16.43
CA CYS A 126 -4.96 22.22 -17.03
C CYS A 126 -4.67 23.08 -18.28
N LEU A 127 -5.70 23.44 -19.06
CA LEU A 127 -5.53 24.38 -20.16
C LEU A 127 -5.14 25.77 -19.63
N GLN A 128 -5.85 26.25 -18.60
CA GLN A 128 -5.50 27.50 -17.89
C GLN A 128 -4.09 27.44 -17.27
N LEU A 129 -3.67 26.28 -16.74
CA LEU A 129 -2.32 26.07 -16.24
C LEU A 129 -1.27 26.19 -17.35
N LEU A 130 -1.53 25.67 -18.55
CA LEU A 130 -0.60 25.78 -19.68
C LEU A 130 -0.51 27.21 -20.24
N GLU A 131 -1.61 27.96 -20.23
CA GLU A 131 -1.63 29.40 -20.55
C GLU A 131 -0.87 30.22 -19.50
N LEU A 132 -1.12 29.95 -18.20
CA LEU A 132 -0.46 30.61 -17.07
C LEU A 132 1.06 30.38 -17.07
N THR A 133 1.52 29.19 -17.43
CA THR A 133 2.93 28.77 -17.37
C THR A 133 3.63 28.84 -18.73
N GLN A 134 3.09 29.61 -19.69
CA GLN A 134 3.61 29.66 -21.06
C GLN A 134 5.07 30.12 -21.17
N ASN A 135 5.51 31.01 -20.28
CA ASN A 135 6.86 31.57 -20.23
C ASN A 135 7.77 30.85 -19.21
N GLU A 136 7.45 29.60 -18.82
CA GLU A 136 8.26 28.91 -17.82
C GLU A 136 9.70 28.70 -18.31
N GLN A 137 10.66 29.17 -17.52
CA GLN A 137 12.08 29.26 -17.90
C GLN A 137 12.78 27.92 -17.79
N ASN A 138 12.32 27.02 -16.92
CA ASN A 138 12.84 25.67 -16.85
C ASN A 138 12.09 24.73 -17.83
N PRO A 139 12.73 24.25 -18.91
CA PRO A 139 12.08 23.40 -19.91
C PRO A 139 11.57 22.09 -19.33
N ILE A 140 12.25 21.51 -18.32
CA ILE A 140 11.84 20.27 -17.65
C ILE A 140 10.48 20.47 -16.96
N VAL A 141 10.34 21.57 -16.21
CA VAL A 141 9.10 21.92 -15.50
C VAL A 141 7.95 22.17 -16.49
N ARG A 142 8.25 22.79 -17.64
CA ARG A 142 7.29 23.00 -18.72
C ARG A 142 6.88 21.67 -19.38
N ALA A 143 7.82 20.76 -19.63
CA ALA A 143 7.57 19.42 -20.15
C ALA A 143 6.66 18.62 -19.20
N GLU A 144 6.95 18.64 -17.90
CA GLU A 144 6.12 17.99 -16.87
C GLU A 144 4.69 18.55 -16.81
N TYR A 145 4.49 19.85 -16.96
CA TYR A 145 3.14 20.43 -17.07
C TYR A 145 2.40 19.96 -18.34
N LEU A 146 3.09 19.83 -19.47
CA LEU A 146 2.53 19.30 -20.72
C LEU A 146 2.17 17.82 -20.59
N ILE A 147 3.04 16.99 -20.00
CA ILE A 147 2.79 15.58 -19.69
C ILE A 147 1.54 15.45 -18.80
N TYR A 148 1.49 16.20 -17.69
CA TYR A 148 0.36 16.19 -16.77
C TYR A 148 -0.96 16.57 -17.47
N GLN A 149 -0.95 17.58 -18.33
CA GLN A 149 -2.13 17.97 -19.11
C GLN A 149 -2.58 16.85 -20.08
N LYS A 150 -1.65 16.16 -20.76
CA LYS A 150 -1.94 15.03 -21.65
C LYS A 150 -2.57 13.87 -20.87
N LEU A 151 -2.03 13.52 -19.70
CA LEU A 151 -2.60 12.49 -18.81
C LEU A 151 -4.03 12.83 -18.32
N VAL A 152 -4.28 14.09 -17.96
CA VAL A 152 -5.63 14.58 -17.60
C VAL A 152 -6.59 14.50 -18.80
N PHE A 153 -6.10 14.84 -20.00
CA PHE A 153 -6.89 14.82 -21.23
C PHE A 153 -7.26 13.37 -21.63
N VAL A 154 -6.31 12.44 -21.59
CA VAL A 154 -6.55 11.00 -21.77
C VAL A 154 -7.59 10.50 -20.77
N SER A 155 -7.43 10.81 -19.49
CA SER A 155 -8.38 10.43 -18.43
C SER A 155 -9.80 10.96 -18.72
N TYR A 156 -9.92 12.21 -19.20
CA TYR A 156 -11.19 12.79 -19.61
C TYR A 156 -11.80 12.10 -20.85
N LEU A 157 -10.99 11.71 -21.84
CA LEU A 157 -11.49 10.99 -23.02
C LEU A 157 -11.96 9.57 -22.67
N SER A 158 -11.17 8.84 -21.88
CA SER A 158 -11.44 7.45 -21.51
C SER A 158 -12.60 7.28 -20.51
N PHE A 159 -12.77 8.23 -19.57
CA PHE A 159 -13.70 8.07 -18.43
C PHE A 159 -14.67 9.24 -18.24
N GLY A 160 -14.43 10.38 -18.88
CA GLY A 160 -15.21 11.60 -18.70
C GLY A 160 -16.39 11.77 -19.67
N LYS A 161 -16.44 11.00 -20.77
CA LYS A 161 -17.54 11.03 -21.73
C LYS A 161 -18.50 9.85 -21.51
N PRO A 162 -19.83 10.05 -21.50
CA PRO A 162 -20.78 8.95 -21.37
C PRO A 162 -20.69 8.01 -22.58
N SER A 163 -20.36 6.74 -22.31
CA SER A 163 -20.14 5.69 -23.31
C SER A 163 -21.43 5.34 -24.08
N ARG A 164 -21.71 6.07 -25.17
CA ARG A 164 -22.73 5.69 -26.18
C ARG A 164 -22.19 5.47 -27.58
N THR A 165 -20.98 5.91 -27.88
CA THR A 165 -20.18 5.41 -29.00
C THR A 165 -18.72 5.38 -28.57
N LYS A 166 -18.06 4.21 -28.73
CA LYS A 166 -16.60 4.13 -28.72
C LYS A 166 -16.14 4.81 -30.01
N ASN A 167 -15.98 6.14 -29.98
CA ASN A 167 -15.60 6.89 -31.17
C ASN A 167 -14.15 6.50 -31.54
N PRO A 168 -13.89 5.88 -32.72
CA PRO A 168 -12.55 5.42 -33.09
C PRO A 168 -11.54 6.57 -33.08
N ALA A 169 -11.94 7.77 -33.50
CA ALA A 169 -11.08 8.96 -33.46
C ALA A 169 -10.63 9.32 -32.02
N ALA A 170 -11.45 9.04 -31.00
CA ALA A 170 -11.04 9.24 -29.61
C ALA A 170 -10.04 8.17 -29.13
N SER A 171 -10.09 6.96 -29.69
CA SER A 171 -9.11 5.89 -29.43
C SER A 171 -7.74 6.28 -29.97
N THR A 172 -7.68 6.70 -31.24
CA THR A 172 -6.44 7.16 -31.89
C THR A 172 -5.81 8.34 -31.14
N ILE A 173 -6.61 9.30 -30.67
CA ILE A 173 -6.11 10.41 -29.86
C ILE A 173 -5.53 9.90 -28.53
N VAL A 174 -6.20 8.98 -27.82
CA VAL A 174 -5.67 8.42 -26.56
C VAL A 174 -4.34 7.69 -26.79
N ALA A 175 -4.25 6.85 -27.83
CA ALA A 175 -3.03 6.11 -28.16
C ALA A 175 -1.87 7.06 -28.53
N LYS A 176 -2.13 8.08 -29.37
CA LYS A 176 -1.17 9.15 -29.67
C LYS A 176 -0.67 9.83 -28.39
N GLU A 177 -1.56 10.42 -27.60
CA GLU A 177 -1.16 11.24 -26.44
C GLU A 177 -0.38 10.43 -25.40
N LEU A 178 -0.73 9.15 -25.19
CA LEU A 178 0.03 8.25 -24.30
C LEU A 178 1.40 7.87 -24.87
N SER A 179 1.52 7.66 -26.19
CA SER A 179 2.81 7.37 -26.85
C SER A 179 3.81 8.52 -26.68
N LEU A 180 3.33 9.77 -26.84
CA LEU A 180 4.14 10.97 -26.60
C LEU A 180 4.53 11.11 -25.13
N VAL A 181 3.62 10.81 -24.20
CA VAL A 181 3.90 10.87 -22.75
C VAL A 181 4.92 9.81 -22.32
N ILE A 182 4.81 8.56 -22.75
CA ILE A 182 5.73 7.49 -22.34
C ILE A 182 7.15 7.80 -22.83
N SER A 183 7.30 8.21 -24.09
CA SER A 183 8.62 8.58 -24.65
C SER A 183 9.24 9.78 -23.92
N ALA A 184 8.41 10.76 -23.56
CA ALA A 184 8.84 11.90 -22.77
C ALA A 184 9.25 11.52 -21.33
N LEU A 185 8.53 10.58 -20.70
CA LEU A 185 8.87 10.07 -19.36
C LEU A 185 10.19 9.29 -19.37
N GLN A 186 10.39 8.40 -20.35
CA GLN A 186 11.63 7.63 -20.53
C GLN A 186 12.84 8.56 -20.74
N PHE A 187 12.68 9.65 -21.50
CA PHE A 187 13.74 10.66 -21.65
C PHE A 187 14.04 11.42 -20.34
N LEU A 188 13.00 11.80 -19.58
CA LEU A 188 13.19 12.47 -18.29
C LEU A 188 13.78 11.53 -17.21
N GLU A 189 13.57 10.22 -17.34
CA GLU A 189 14.22 9.18 -16.54
C GLU A 189 15.70 9.06 -16.87
N SER A 190 16.04 8.87 -18.16
CA SER A 190 17.42 8.68 -18.62
C SER A 190 18.31 9.92 -18.44
N THR A 191 17.72 11.09 -18.25
CA THR A 191 18.41 12.36 -17.93
C THR A 191 18.43 12.67 -16.42
N GLU A 192 18.04 11.72 -15.56
CA GLU A 192 17.95 11.86 -14.09
C GLU A 192 17.08 13.06 -13.63
N HIS A 193 16.14 13.51 -14.47
CA HIS A 193 15.24 14.61 -14.16
C HIS A 193 13.97 14.16 -13.45
N LEU A 194 13.54 12.91 -13.67
CA LEU A 194 12.40 12.29 -13.00
C LEU A 194 12.81 10.92 -12.45
N SER A 195 12.36 10.59 -11.24
CA SER A 195 12.70 9.30 -10.61
C SER A 195 11.94 8.13 -11.23
N SER A 196 12.61 6.97 -11.32
CA SER A 196 12.03 5.73 -11.87
C SER A 196 10.73 5.31 -11.20
N VAL A 197 10.60 5.56 -9.89
CA VAL A 197 9.36 5.32 -9.12
C VAL A 197 8.17 6.11 -9.68
N VAL A 198 8.37 7.38 -10.07
CA VAL A 198 7.30 8.20 -10.65
C VAL A 198 6.97 7.74 -12.06
N VAL A 199 8.00 7.43 -12.86
CA VAL A 199 7.84 6.98 -14.25
C VAL A 199 7.11 5.64 -14.28
N GLY A 200 7.59 4.63 -13.54
CA GLY A 200 6.92 3.34 -13.40
C GLY A 200 5.50 3.43 -12.86
N SER A 201 5.22 4.35 -11.91
CA SER A 201 3.86 4.57 -11.40
C SER A 201 2.91 5.15 -12.47
N ILE A 202 3.38 6.10 -13.29
CA ILE A 202 2.56 6.65 -14.39
C ILE A 202 2.40 5.61 -15.50
N THR A 203 3.49 4.97 -15.94
CA THR A 203 3.47 3.98 -17.02
C THR A 203 2.55 2.82 -16.66
N SER A 204 2.68 2.21 -15.48
CA SER A 204 1.77 1.13 -15.03
C SER A 204 0.30 1.56 -14.93
N GLN A 205 0.01 2.81 -14.53
CA GLN A 205 -1.37 3.31 -14.48
C GLN A 205 -2.02 3.44 -15.88
N PHE A 206 -1.22 3.73 -16.92
CA PHE A 206 -1.71 4.06 -18.25
C PHE A 206 -1.37 3.02 -19.35
N ASP A 207 -0.49 2.05 -19.12
CA ASP A 207 -0.11 1.02 -20.10
C ASP A 207 -1.31 0.21 -20.61
N TYR A 208 -2.16 -0.30 -19.70
CA TYR A 208 -3.42 -0.96 -20.08
C TYR A 208 -4.32 -0.08 -20.95
N LEU A 209 -4.31 1.25 -20.74
CA LEU A 209 -5.08 2.17 -21.59
C LEU A 209 -4.44 2.37 -22.95
N LEU A 210 -3.10 2.42 -23.04
CA LEU A 210 -2.41 2.45 -24.32
C LEU A 210 -2.71 1.17 -25.10
N ARG A 211 -2.39 -0.02 -24.56
CA ARG A 211 -2.60 -1.32 -25.21
C ARG A 211 -4.04 -1.52 -25.70
N LYS A 212 -5.02 -1.06 -24.93
CA LYS A 212 -6.45 -1.10 -25.28
C LYS A 212 -6.86 -0.16 -26.43
N HIS A 213 -6.13 0.93 -26.63
CA HIS A 213 -6.47 1.98 -27.58
C HIS A 213 -5.61 2.00 -28.85
N VAL A 214 -4.46 1.32 -28.84
CA VAL A 214 -3.73 0.88 -30.04
C VAL A 214 -4.59 -0.15 -30.80
N SER A 215 -4.35 -0.30 -32.11
CA SER A 215 -5.02 -1.28 -32.97
C SER A 215 -4.82 -2.72 -32.48
N SER A 216 -5.76 -3.61 -32.82
CA SER A 216 -5.70 -5.07 -32.58
C SER A 216 -4.41 -5.73 -33.07
N ASP A 217 -3.76 -5.08 -34.04
CA ASP A 217 -2.63 -5.58 -34.80
C ASP A 217 -1.29 -5.28 -34.09
N VAL A 218 -1.32 -4.70 -32.89
CA VAL A 218 -0.16 -4.58 -31.99
C VAL A 218 -0.37 -5.54 -30.82
N SER A 219 0.29 -6.68 -30.95
CA SER A 219 0.20 -7.87 -30.10
C SER A 219 1.45 -8.12 -29.26
N THR A 220 2.62 -7.60 -29.67
CA THR A 220 3.92 -7.78 -28.99
C THR A 220 4.44 -6.45 -28.43
N SER A 221 5.45 -6.51 -27.55
CA SER A 221 6.04 -5.27 -27.00
C SER A 221 7.02 -4.60 -27.97
N ASN A 222 7.59 -5.34 -28.91
CA ASN A 222 8.39 -4.79 -30.01
C ASN A 222 7.51 -4.02 -31.02
N GLU A 223 6.31 -4.53 -31.33
CA GLU A 223 5.30 -3.80 -32.10
C GLU A 223 4.80 -2.55 -31.36
N LEU A 224 4.64 -2.61 -30.03
CA LEU A 224 4.23 -1.46 -29.22
C LEU A 224 5.32 -0.37 -29.18
N ARG A 225 6.59 -0.74 -28.99
CA ARG A 225 7.75 0.18 -29.08
C ARG A 225 7.80 0.83 -30.47
N SER A 226 7.64 0.04 -31.53
CA SER A 226 7.58 0.50 -32.92
C SER A 226 6.41 1.47 -33.17
N TYR A 227 5.23 1.18 -32.61
CA TYR A 227 4.07 2.06 -32.69
C TYR A 227 4.32 3.40 -31.98
N ILE A 228 4.89 3.36 -30.77
CA ILE A 228 5.26 4.56 -30.01
C ILE A 228 6.28 5.40 -30.80
N ALA A 229 7.33 4.78 -31.35
CA ALA A 229 8.33 5.43 -32.18
C ALA A 229 7.71 6.12 -33.40
N ARG A 230 6.79 5.45 -34.12
CA ARG A 230 6.01 6.05 -35.23
C ARG A 230 5.20 7.25 -34.76
N GLN A 231 4.43 7.13 -33.68
CA GLN A 231 3.62 8.24 -33.15
C GLN A 231 4.46 9.45 -32.72
N VAL A 232 5.67 9.25 -32.17
CA VAL A 232 6.59 10.35 -31.83
C VAL A 232 7.11 11.06 -33.09
N ASN A 233 7.56 10.30 -34.09
CA ASN A 233 8.07 10.85 -35.35
C ASN A 233 6.97 11.63 -36.11
N ASP A 234 5.79 11.02 -36.28
CA ASP A 234 4.62 11.61 -36.96
C ASP A 234 4.13 12.91 -36.27
N ASN A 235 4.38 13.07 -34.97
CA ASN A 235 3.94 14.20 -34.17
C ASN A 235 5.11 15.00 -33.56
N SER A 236 6.26 15.03 -34.24
CA SER A 236 7.45 15.79 -33.85
C SER A 236 7.19 17.30 -33.63
N ALA A 237 6.17 17.86 -34.28
CA ALA A 237 5.72 19.25 -34.09
C ALA A 237 4.84 19.48 -32.83
N ASP A 238 4.54 18.45 -32.03
CA ASP A 238 3.80 18.61 -30.77
C ASP A 238 4.57 19.48 -29.77
N PRO A 239 3.92 20.37 -28.98
CA PRO A 239 4.61 21.24 -28.02
C PRO A 239 5.45 20.50 -26.97
N LEU A 240 5.16 19.24 -26.65
CA LEU A 240 5.98 18.42 -25.77
C LEU A 240 7.25 17.92 -26.48
N ILE A 241 7.10 17.28 -27.65
CA ILE A 241 8.24 16.70 -28.37
C ILE A 241 9.18 17.79 -28.88
N SER A 242 8.64 18.85 -29.48
CA SER A 242 9.45 19.98 -29.98
C SER A 242 10.29 20.65 -28.87
N LEU A 243 9.73 20.78 -27.66
CA LEU A 243 10.46 21.29 -26.49
C LEU A 243 11.53 20.31 -26.00
N LEU A 244 11.24 19.01 -25.96
CA LEU A 244 12.22 18.00 -25.55
C LEU A 244 13.36 17.86 -26.56
N SER A 245 13.08 17.91 -27.86
CA SER A 245 14.10 17.85 -28.92
C SER A 245 15.08 19.04 -28.86
N GLN A 246 14.59 20.23 -28.48
CA GLN A 246 15.45 21.38 -28.20
C GLN A 246 16.38 21.18 -26.98
N ASN A 247 16.07 20.21 -26.10
CA ASN A 247 16.78 19.92 -24.86
C ASN A 247 17.47 18.53 -24.88
N GLY A 248 17.73 17.97 -26.07
CA GLY A 248 18.54 16.76 -26.24
C GLY A 248 17.76 15.45 -26.45
N PHE A 249 16.43 15.48 -26.58
CA PHE A 249 15.65 14.30 -26.96
C PHE A 249 15.89 13.93 -28.42
N ALA A 250 16.54 12.80 -28.66
CA ALA A 250 16.61 12.17 -29.96
C ALA A 250 15.24 11.57 -30.32
N LEU A 251 14.79 11.77 -31.56
CA LEU A 251 13.61 11.07 -32.07
C LEU A 251 13.92 9.57 -32.15
N PRO A 252 13.02 8.68 -31.66
CA PRO A 252 13.24 7.24 -31.71
C PRO A 252 13.48 6.73 -33.14
N SER A 253 14.48 5.86 -33.28
CA SER A 253 14.78 5.10 -34.50
C SER A 253 13.52 4.35 -34.95
N LEU A 254 13.12 4.50 -36.21
CA LEU A 254 12.13 3.60 -36.82
C LEU A 254 12.75 2.29 -37.31
N GLN A 255 14.08 2.18 -37.21
CA GLN A 255 14.90 1.02 -37.53
C GLN A 255 15.59 0.52 -36.26
N GLU A 256 14.78 0.04 -35.32
CA GLU A 256 15.21 -1.00 -34.40
C GLU A 256 14.36 -2.23 -34.69
N ASP A 257 14.71 -2.89 -35.80
CA ASP A 257 14.71 -4.35 -35.81
C ASP A 257 15.73 -4.77 -34.75
N VAL A 258 15.32 -4.71 -33.48
CA VAL A 258 16.08 -5.29 -32.37
C VAL A 258 16.36 -6.72 -32.78
N GLU A 259 17.62 -7.14 -32.69
CA GLU A 259 18.03 -8.49 -33.05
C GLU A 259 17.02 -9.47 -32.49
N MET A 260 16.39 -10.25 -33.38
CA MET A 260 15.48 -11.33 -33.00
C MET A 260 16.27 -12.25 -32.07
N THR A 261 16.15 -12.05 -30.75
CA THR A 261 16.68 -12.94 -29.74
C THR A 261 16.12 -14.30 -30.10
N SER A 262 17.00 -15.20 -30.52
CA SER A 262 16.64 -16.42 -31.24
C SER A 262 15.51 -17.12 -30.50
N ALA A 263 14.31 -17.12 -31.11
CA ALA A 263 13.08 -17.50 -30.42
C ALA A 263 13.29 -18.84 -29.72
N VAL A 264 12.95 -18.91 -28.43
CA VAL A 264 13.22 -20.09 -27.60
C VAL A 264 12.39 -21.27 -28.13
N THR A 265 12.99 -22.09 -28.97
CA THR A 265 12.34 -23.25 -29.62
C THR A 265 12.12 -24.40 -28.65
N GLN A 266 12.92 -24.48 -27.59
CA GLN A 266 12.86 -25.53 -26.57
C GLN A 266 13.15 -24.95 -25.19
N VAL A 267 12.31 -25.25 -24.21
CA VAL A 267 12.58 -24.93 -22.79
C VAL A 267 13.06 -26.19 -22.06
N SER A 268 13.99 -26.00 -21.11
CA SER A 268 14.40 -27.05 -20.18
C SER A 268 13.82 -26.78 -18.80
N TRP A 269 13.23 -27.80 -18.19
CA TRP A 269 12.68 -27.75 -16.84
C TRP A 269 13.11 -29.00 -16.07
N ARG A 270 14.08 -28.85 -15.17
CA ARG A 270 14.67 -29.95 -14.40
C ARG A 270 15.19 -31.06 -15.33
N ARG A 271 14.56 -32.24 -15.34
CA ARG A 271 14.90 -33.38 -16.22
C ARG A 271 14.08 -33.44 -17.50
N PHE A 272 13.11 -32.54 -17.66
CA PHE A 272 12.19 -32.48 -18.78
C PHE A 272 12.61 -31.38 -19.76
N SER A 273 12.21 -31.53 -21.01
CA SER A 273 12.34 -30.49 -22.03
C SER A 273 11.08 -30.48 -22.90
N ALA A 274 10.60 -29.31 -23.26
CA ALA A 274 9.41 -29.15 -24.11
C ALA A 274 9.71 -28.25 -25.30
N GLU A 275 9.21 -28.62 -26.47
CA GLU A 275 9.23 -27.76 -27.66
C GLU A 275 8.16 -26.67 -27.58
N VAL A 276 8.55 -25.42 -27.83
CA VAL A 276 7.64 -24.27 -27.80
C VAL A 276 7.06 -24.07 -29.21
N LYS A 277 5.86 -24.62 -29.42
CA LYS A 277 5.18 -24.65 -30.73
C LYS A 277 4.60 -23.28 -31.14
N ASP A 278 4.24 -22.44 -30.18
CA ASP A 278 3.73 -21.07 -30.44
C ASP A 278 4.88 -20.05 -30.41
N SER A 279 5.15 -19.43 -31.56
CA SER A 279 6.15 -18.37 -31.71
C SER A 279 5.95 -17.17 -30.78
N LYS A 280 4.70 -16.86 -30.40
CA LYS A 280 4.38 -15.74 -29.50
C LYS A 280 4.69 -16.10 -28.05
N VAL A 281 4.47 -17.36 -27.66
CA VAL A 281 4.90 -17.88 -26.35
C VAL A 281 6.43 -17.92 -26.27
N ALA A 282 7.12 -18.32 -27.34
CA ALA A 282 8.59 -18.31 -27.42
C ALA A 282 9.20 -16.90 -27.29
N GLU A 283 8.61 -15.89 -27.94
CA GLU A 283 9.02 -14.48 -27.80
C GLU A 283 8.83 -13.99 -26.36
N LEU A 284 7.65 -14.22 -25.75
CA LEU A 284 7.35 -13.80 -24.39
C LEU A 284 8.25 -14.47 -23.33
N ILE A 285 8.65 -15.73 -23.53
CA ILE A 285 9.63 -16.41 -22.67
C ILE A 285 11.01 -15.75 -22.79
N SER A 286 11.47 -15.45 -24.01
CA SER A 286 12.73 -14.76 -24.25
C SER A 286 12.75 -13.36 -23.60
N GLU A 287 11.68 -12.58 -23.81
CA GLU A 287 11.51 -11.27 -23.18
C GLU A 287 11.47 -11.37 -21.65
N ALA A 288 10.80 -12.37 -21.07
CA ALA A 288 10.71 -12.55 -19.63
C ALA A 288 12.06 -12.92 -18.98
N GLN A 289 12.86 -13.74 -19.67
CA GLN A 289 14.20 -14.15 -19.22
C GLN A 289 15.24 -13.02 -19.37
N GLY A 290 15.09 -12.16 -20.39
CA GLY A 290 16.00 -11.05 -20.66
C GLY A 290 15.86 -9.85 -19.71
N ILE A 291 14.84 -9.81 -18.85
CA ILE A 291 14.64 -8.73 -17.88
C ILE A 291 15.52 -8.96 -16.65
N GLU A 292 16.55 -8.13 -16.47
CA GLU A 292 17.27 -8.06 -15.20
C GLU A 292 16.32 -7.64 -14.07
N THR A 293 16.28 -8.43 -13.00
CA THR A 293 15.31 -8.30 -11.90
C THR A 293 15.96 -7.73 -10.63
N GLN A 294 16.50 -6.50 -10.73
CA GLN A 294 17.16 -5.81 -9.62
C GLN A 294 16.21 -4.86 -8.86
N GLU A 295 15.28 -4.20 -9.57
CA GLU A 295 14.27 -3.28 -9.02
C GLU A 295 12.85 -3.87 -9.02
N LEU A 296 12.03 -3.47 -8.04
CA LEU A 296 10.62 -3.89 -7.91
C LEU A 296 9.74 -3.55 -9.12
N SER A 297 10.12 -2.52 -9.88
CA SER A 297 9.54 -2.13 -11.17
C SER A 297 9.73 -3.23 -12.22
N GLN A 298 10.95 -3.74 -12.38
CA GLN A 298 11.34 -4.74 -13.38
C GLN A 298 10.64 -6.08 -13.15
N PHE A 299 10.47 -6.51 -11.89
CA PHE A 299 9.65 -7.69 -11.57
C PHE A 299 8.20 -7.58 -12.07
N SER A 300 7.64 -6.37 -12.13
CA SER A 300 6.27 -6.18 -12.61
C SER A 300 6.16 -6.39 -14.12
N GLU A 301 7.19 -5.99 -14.89
CA GLU A 301 7.27 -6.25 -16.33
C GLU A 301 7.45 -7.76 -16.60
N ALA A 302 8.42 -8.40 -15.93
CA ALA A 302 8.66 -9.85 -16.07
C ALA A 302 7.41 -10.69 -15.70
N LEU A 303 6.69 -10.33 -14.64
CA LEU A 303 5.45 -11.02 -14.26
C LEU A 303 4.34 -10.85 -15.30
N VAL A 304 4.21 -9.69 -15.94
CA VAL A 304 3.25 -9.51 -17.04
C VAL A 304 3.60 -10.43 -18.21
N LYS A 305 4.89 -10.58 -18.55
CA LYS A 305 5.33 -11.52 -19.61
C LYS A 305 5.00 -12.97 -19.30
N TRP A 306 5.33 -13.44 -18.11
CA TRP A 306 4.97 -14.80 -17.68
C TRP A 306 3.45 -15.01 -17.66
N GLN A 307 2.66 -14.00 -17.26
CA GLN A 307 1.20 -14.08 -17.27
C GLN A 307 0.60 -14.07 -18.69
N GLU A 308 1.11 -13.24 -19.60
CA GLU A 308 0.70 -13.23 -21.00
C GLU A 308 0.99 -14.59 -21.67
N ALA A 309 2.19 -15.16 -21.44
CA ALA A 309 2.56 -16.50 -21.93
C ALA A 309 1.68 -17.61 -21.32
N LEU A 310 1.40 -17.55 -20.01
CA LEU A 310 0.51 -18.50 -19.33
C LEU A 310 -0.91 -18.47 -19.88
N VAL A 311 -1.46 -17.28 -20.15
CA VAL A 311 -2.81 -17.14 -20.71
C VAL A 311 -2.86 -17.73 -22.12
N LEU A 312 -1.87 -17.41 -22.97
CA LEU A 312 -1.79 -17.96 -24.34
C LEU A 312 -1.71 -19.49 -24.32
N GLN A 313 -0.77 -20.08 -23.57
CA GLN A 313 -0.64 -21.54 -23.49
C GLN A 313 -1.89 -22.21 -22.90
N LYS A 314 -2.56 -21.62 -21.90
CA LYS A 314 -3.86 -22.12 -21.41
C LYS A 314 -4.92 -22.12 -22.51
N THR A 315 -5.07 -21.01 -23.24
CA THR A 315 -6.05 -20.94 -24.33
C THR A 315 -5.73 -21.89 -25.50
N ALA A 316 -4.45 -22.15 -25.77
CA ALA A 316 -4.05 -23.12 -26.80
C ALA A 316 -4.38 -24.56 -26.40
N MET A 317 -4.15 -24.95 -25.14
CA MET A 317 -4.54 -26.27 -24.63
C MET A 317 -6.06 -26.43 -24.55
N GLU A 318 -6.78 -25.40 -24.11
CA GLU A 318 -8.25 -25.38 -24.10
C GLU A 318 -8.83 -25.54 -25.52
N GLN A 319 -8.20 -24.95 -26.54
CA GLN A 319 -8.62 -25.13 -27.94
C GLN A 319 -8.39 -26.57 -28.42
N LYS A 320 -7.18 -27.12 -28.22
CA LYS A 320 -6.85 -28.53 -28.54
C LYS A 320 -7.79 -29.52 -27.87
N GLN A 321 -8.20 -29.25 -26.62
CA GLN A 321 -9.11 -30.12 -25.87
C GLN A 321 -10.57 -30.07 -26.37
N ASN A 322 -10.98 -29.02 -27.09
CA ASN A 322 -12.33 -28.84 -27.61
C ASN A 322 -12.48 -29.25 -29.10
N ASP A 323 -11.40 -29.32 -29.87
CA ASP A 323 -11.43 -29.84 -31.24
C ASP A 323 -11.31 -31.38 -31.22
N ASP A 324 -12.37 -32.10 -31.61
CA ASP A 324 -12.45 -33.58 -31.71
C ASP A 324 -11.50 -34.20 -32.77
N ARG A 325 -10.41 -33.53 -33.16
CA ARG A 325 -9.50 -33.89 -34.25
C ARG A 325 -8.09 -34.28 -33.77
N GLU A 326 -7.96 -35.48 -33.20
CA GLU A 326 -6.71 -36.27 -33.00
C GLU A 326 -5.45 -35.62 -32.35
N GLU A 327 -5.29 -34.30 -32.25
CA GLU A 327 -4.24 -33.63 -31.47
C GLU A 327 -4.66 -33.54 -30.00
N SER A 328 -4.44 -34.61 -29.23
CA SER A 328 -4.52 -34.51 -27.78
C SER A 328 -3.50 -33.49 -27.26
N VAL A 329 -3.78 -32.91 -26.08
CA VAL A 329 -2.75 -32.18 -25.31
C VAL A 329 -1.52 -33.07 -25.18
N GLY A 330 -0.36 -32.57 -25.60
CA GLY A 330 0.89 -33.33 -25.61
C GLY A 330 1.68 -33.16 -24.31
N GLU A 331 2.61 -34.08 -24.04
CA GLU A 331 3.52 -34.00 -22.89
C GLU A 331 4.28 -32.66 -22.86
N ASP A 332 4.71 -32.16 -24.03
CA ASP A 332 5.31 -30.83 -24.19
C ASP A 332 4.41 -29.70 -23.66
N ASP A 333 3.10 -29.76 -23.92
CA ASP A 333 2.17 -28.69 -23.55
C ASP A 333 2.00 -28.61 -22.02
N GLU A 334 2.00 -29.75 -21.35
CA GLU A 334 1.92 -29.87 -19.88
C GLU A 334 3.24 -29.49 -19.20
N ILE A 335 4.39 -29.91 -19.75
CA ILE A 335 5.72 -29.50 -19.28
C ILE A 335 5.89 -27.98 -19.45
N LEU A 336 5.52 -27.43 -20.61
CA LEU A 336 5.57 -25.98 -20.88
C LEU A 336 4.65 -25.19 -19.95
N MET A 337 3.43 -25.68 -19.69
CA MET A 337 2.53 -25.09 -18.71
C MET A 337 3.15 -25.08 -17.30
N THR A 338 3.74 -26.19 -16.87
CA THR A 338 4.39 -26.32 -15.57
C THR A 338 5.61 -25.39 -15.45
N TYR A 339 6.42 -25.31 -16.51
CA TYR A 339 7.57 -24.39 -16.60
C TYR A 339 7.14 -22.92 -16.49
N LEU A 340 6.10 -22.51 -17.22
CA LEU A 340 5.57 -21.15 -17.17
C LEU A 340 4.99 -20.80 -15.79
N GLN A 341 4.28 -21.74 -15.15
CA GLN A 341 3.75 -21.56 -13.79
C GLN A 341 4.90 -21.43 -12.78
N TYR A 342 5.87 -22.34 -12.82
CA TYR A 342 7.06 -22.33 -11.96
C TYR A 342 7.79 -20.98 -12.01
N ASN A 343 8.09 -20.46 -13.21
CA ASN A 343 8.79 -19.18 -13.36
C ASN A 343 7.94 -17.98 -12.92
N SER A 344 6.62 -17.99 -13.18
CA SER A 344 5.69 -16.96 -12.69
C SER A 344 5.64 -16.91 -11.16
N HIS A 345 5.52 -18.07 -10.50
CA HIS A 345 5.51 -18.16 -9.05
C HIS A 345 6.86 -17.77 -8.45
N PHE A 346 7.98 -18.25 -8.98
CA PHE A 346 9.31 -17.87 -8.47
C PHE A 346 9.64 -16.39 -8.68
N THR A 347 9.28 -15.78 -9.82
CA THR A 347 9.43 -14.33 -10.02
C THR A 347 8.62 -13.54 -8.98
N THR A 348 7.46 -14.06 -8.57
CA THR A 348 6.65 -13.46 -7.48
C THR A 348 7.31 -13.65 -6.11
N ILE A 349 7.86 -14.84 -5.83
CA ILE A 349 8.53 -15.17 -4.56
C ILE A 349 9.79 -14.32 -4.38
N VAL A 350 10.64 -14.17 -5.40
CA VAL A 350 11.88 -13.36 -5.33
C VAL A 350 11.56 -11.88 -5.10
N ARG A 351 10.53 -11.34 -5.76
CA ARG A 351 10.03 -9.98 -5.50
C ARG A 351 9.60 -9.81 -4.04
N ASP A 352 8.84 -10.76 -3.52
CA ASP A 352 8.30 -10.69 -2.16
C ASP A 352 9.36 -10.96 -1.07
N ASP A 353 10.41 -11.73 -1.37
CA ASP A 353 11.61 -11.87 -0.53
C ASP A 353 12.36 -10.53 -0.38
N ILE A 354 12.56 -9.77 -1.46
CA ILE A 354 13.15 -8.42 -1.39
C ILE A 354 12.31 -7.49 -0.49
N ILE A 355 10.98 -7.59 -0.56
CA ILE A 355 10.07 -6.83 0.32
C ILE A 355 10.17 -7.32 1.77
N PHE A 356 10.22 -8.63 1.99
CA PHE A 356 10.38 -9.26 3.29
C PHE A 356 11.70 -8.85 3.97
N ASN A 357 12.83 -8.96 3.27
CA ASN A 357 14.14 -8.59 3.80
C ASN A 357 14.19 -7.10 4.19
N ARG A 358 13.64 -6.20 3.36
CA ARG A 358 13.47 -4.78 3.72
C ARG A 358 12.61 -4.62 4.98
N LEU A 359 11.49 -5.32 5.12
CA LEU A 359 10.65 -5.25 6.33
C LEU A 359 11.37 -5.79 7.58
N TRP A 360 12.19 -6.81 7.41
CA TRP A 360 12.97 -7.45 8.47
C TRP A 360 14.14 -6.58 8.97
N GLU A 361 14.86 -5.90 8.08
CA GLU A 361 15.86 -4.88 8.44
C GLU A 361 15.24 -3.77 9.30
N HIS A 362 14.06 -3.27 8.91
CA HIS A 362 13.31 -2.28 9.68
C HIS A 362 12.81 -2.83 11.05
N TRP A 363 12.63 -4.14 11.18
CA TRP A 363 12.24 -4.79 12.43
C TRP A 363 13.39 -4.92 13.43
N ILE A 364 14.58 -5.31 12.95
CA ILE A 364 15.79 -5.44 13.76
C ILE A 364 16.36 -4.06 14.15
N SER A 365 16.19 -3.05 13.29
CA SER A 365 16.76 -1.71 13.47
C SER A 365 16.44 -1.12 14.87
N PRO A 366 17.45 -0.68 15.65
CA PRO A 366 17.31 -0.29 17.07
C PRO A 366 16.60 1.06 17.30
N SER A 367 15.80 1.52 16.34
CA SER A 367 15.03 2.75 16.46
C SER A 367 13.94 2.64 17.52
N LYS A 368 13.54 3.78 18.11
CA LYS A 368 12.48 3.85 19.14
C LYS A 368 11.08 3.73 18.50
N ILE A 369 10.79 2.57 17.92
CA ILE A 369 9.50 2.22 17.31
C ILE A 369 8.41 2.25 18.38
N SER A 370 7.34 3.02 18.17
CA SER A 370 6.19 3.03 19.08
C SER A 370 5.44 1.69 19.06
N LYS A 371 4.78 1.31 20.16
CA LYS A 371 4.07 0.02 20.26
C LYS A 371 3.06 -0.20 19.12
N SER A 372 2.38 0.86 18.68
CA SER A 372 1.46 0.80 17.54
C SER A 372 2.19 0.56 16.22
N LEU A 373 3.31 1.25 15.97
CA LEU A 373 4.11 1.06 14.76
C LEU A 373 4.75 -0.33 14.69
N LYS A 374 5.20 -0.88 15.84
CA LYS A 374 5.71 -2.26 15.91
C LYS A 374 4.59 -3.29 15.60
N LEU A 375 3.37 -3.05 16.05
CA LEU A 375 2.22 -3.90 15.70
C LEU A 375 1.85 -3.80 14.21
N THR A 376 1.94 -2.62 13.60
CA THR A 376 1.74 -2.47 12.15
C THR A 376 2.81 -3.24 11.37
N LYS A 377 4.10 -3.09 11.75
CA LYS A 377 5.21 -3.82 11.12
C LYS A 377 5.09 -5.34 11.25
N TYR A 378 4.63 -5.83 12.40
CA TYR A 378 4.29 -7.26 12.55
C TYR A 378 3.24 -7.71 11.53
N LYS A 379 2.15 -6.95 11.35
CA LYS A 379 1.09 -7.31 10.37
C LYS A 379 1.56 -7.24 8.92
N GLU A 380 2.48 -6.33 8.60
CA GLU A 380 3.12 -6.26 7.28
C GLU A 380 3.99 -7.51 7.02
N ILE A 381 4.78 -7.93 8.02
CA ILE A 381 5.60 -9.15 7.98
C ILE A 381 4.73 -10.42 7.94
N GLU A 382 3.69 -10.50 8.78
CA GLU A 382 2.71 -11.60 8.81
C GLU A 382 2.04 -11.78 7.44
N ARG A 383 1.65 -10.68 6.79
CA ARG A 383 1.05 -10.73 5.43
C ARG A 383 2.04 -11.18 4.37
N ILE A 384 3.27 -10.64 4.34
CA ILE A 384 4.25 -11.04 3.30
C ILE A 384 4.72 -12.48 3.49
N VAL A 385 4.92 -12.93 4.74
CA VAL A 385 5.23 -14.32 5.07
C VAL A 385 4.08 -15.24 4.66
N HIS A 386 2.82 -14.88 4.93
CA HIS A 386 1.69 -15.69 4.50
C HIS A 386 1.63 -15.84 2.97
N ASN A 387 1.78 -14.73 2.23
CA ASN A 387 1.87 -14.76 0.77
C ASN A 387 3.01 -15.66 0.27
N LEU A 388 4.24 -15.47 0.79
CA LEU A 388 5.40 -16.29 0.45
C LEU A 388 5.15 -17.78 0.72
N THR A 389 4.56 -18.13 1.87
CA THR A 389 4.22 -19.54 2.16
C THR A 389 3.13 -20.09 1.26
N SER A 390 2.18 -19.26 0.79
CA SER A 390 1.17 -19.66 -0.19
C SER A 390 1.81 -19.91 -1.55
N TYR A 391 2.67 -19.02 -2.04
CA TYR A 391 3.34 -19.19 -3.32
C TYR A 391 4.33 -20.37 -3.32
N LEU A 392 5.02 -20.62 -2.21
CA LEU A 392 5.84 -21.83 -2.04
C LEU A 392 4.99 -23.11 -2.03
N GLN A 393 3.76 -23.07 -1.48
CA GLN A 393 2.82 -24.18 -1.59
C GLN A 393 2.32 -24.36 -3.02
N ASP A 394 1.93 -23.29 -3.71
CA ASP A 394 1.53 -23.34 -5.13
C ASP A 394 2.62 -24.00 -5.99
N VAL A 395 3.91 -23.71 -5.71
CA VAL A 395 5.06 -24.35 -6.37
C VAL A 395 5.21 -25.82 -5.98
N MET A 396 5.02 -26.19 -4.71
CA MET A 396 5.07 -27.60 -4.26
C MET A 396 3.95 -28.46 -4.86
N ASP A 397 2.81 -27.85 -5.18
CA ASP A 397 1.65 -28.50 -5.78
C ASP A 397 1.75 -28.63 -7.32
N LEU A 398 2.81 -28.09 -7.95
CA LEU A 398 3.03 -28.22 -9.40
C LEU A 398 3.34 -29.68 -9.80
N PRO A 399 2.87 -30.13 -10.99
CA PRO A 399 3.25 -31.42 -11.56
C PRO A 399 4.77 -31.62 -11.59
N GLY A 400 5.25 -32.82 -11.27
CA GLY A 400 6.68 -33.15 -11.26
C GLY A 400 7.51 -32.58 -10.11
N VAL A 401 7.03 -31.59 -9.34
CA VAL A 401 7.75 -31.07 -8.15
C VAL A 401 7.65 -32.06 -6.98
N TYR A 402 6.50 -32.71 -6.79
CA TYR A 402 6.33 -33.75 -5.77
C TYR A 402 7.30 -34.93 -5.92
N SER A 403 7.73 -35.25 -7.14
CA SER A 403 8.70 -36.32 -7.43
C SER A 403 10.18 -35.91 -7.29
N ASP A 404 10.47 -34.64 -7.01
CA ASP A 404 11.81 -34.14 -6.75
C ASP A 404 11.98 -33.90 -5.24
N ASP A 405 12.43 -34.93 -4.54
CA ASP A 405 12.63 -34.89 -3.08
C ASP A 405 13.56 -33.75 -2.64
N THR A 406 14.58 -33.40 -3.43
CA THR A 406 15.55 -32.35 -3.06
C THR A 406 14.95 -30.95 -3.23
N LEU A 407 14.25 -30.70 -4.34
CA LEU A 407 13.49 -29.46 -4.54
C LEU A 407 12.38 -29.31 -3.48
N MET A 408 11.62 -30.38 -3.22
CA MET A 408 10.55 -30.38 -2.22
C MET A 408 11.09 -30.11 -0.81
N ALA A 409 12.24 -30.69 -0.43
CA ALA A 409 12.90 -30.40 0.83
C ALA A 409 13.36 -28.94 0.93
N ASN A 410 13.94 -28.38 -0.14
CA ASN A 410 14.41 -26.99 -0.16
C ASN A 410 13.24 -25.98 -0.12
N LEU A 411 12.11 -26.27 -0.78
CA LEU A 411 10.87 -25.49 -0.69
C LEU A 411 10.26 -25.52 0.73
N LYS A 412 10.29 -26.68 1.39
CA LYS A 412 9.89 -26.82 2.81
C LYS A 412 10.81 -26.05 3.74
N LEU A 413 12.13 -26.10 3.52
CA LEU A 413 13.10 -25.30 4.28
C LEU A 413 12.84 -23.79 4.10
N ALA A 414 12.57 -23.30 2.88
CA ALA A 414 12.20 -21.91 2.63
C ALA A 414 10.90 -21.53 3.36
N THR A 415 9.90 -22.40 3.36
CA THR A 415 8.64 -22.22 4.10
C THR A 415 8.89 -22.08 5.60
N VAL A 416 9.72 -22.95 6.18
CA VAL A 416 10.15 -22.89 7.58
C VAL A 416 10.94 -21.61 7.89
N TYR A 417 11.87 -21.22 7.01
CA TYR A 417 12.69 -20.00 7.16
C TYR A 417 11.82 -18.74 7.34
N TYR A 418 10.82 -18.51 6.49
CA TYR A 418 9.92 -17.36 6.62
C TYR A 418 9.00 -17.47 7.85
N GLN A 419 8.49 -18.66 8.17
CA GLN A 419 7.65 -18.88 9.35
C GLN A 419 8.40 -18.60 10.67
N LEU A 420 9.67 -18.99 10.76
CA LEU A 420 10.52 -18.76 11.95
C LEU A 420 10.80 -17.27 12.20
N HIS A 421 10.93 -16.48 11.14
CA HIS A 421 11.02 -15.02 11.24
C HIS A 421 9.75 -14.39 11.85
N LEU A 422 8.58 -14.98 11.59
CA LEU A 422 7.33 -14.55 12.23
C LEU A 422 7.23 -15.02 13.69
N THR A 423 7.46 -16.31 13.96
CA THR A 423 7.24 -16.92 15.29
C THR A 423 8.36 -16.60 16.28
N ALA A 424 9.59 -16.97 15.97
CA ALA A 424 10.77 -16.70 16.80
C ALA A 424 11.25 -15.25 16.62
N GLY A 425 11.29 -14.74 15.39
CA GLY A 425 11.76 -13.39 15.09
C GLY A 425 10.86 -12.27 15.61
N CYS A 426 9.54 -12.39 15.41
CA CYS A 426 8.61 -11.33 15.78
C CYS A 426 7.79 -11.63 17.05
N LEU A 427 7.05 -12.73 17.06
CA LEU A 427 6.05 -13.05 18.08
C LEU A 427 6.68 -13.25 19.47
N ALA A 428 7.77 -14.00 19.57
CA ALA A 428 8.50 -14.20 20.82
C ALA A 428 8.96 -12.87 21.46
N SER A 429 9.38 -11.89 20.64
CA SER A 429 9.74 -10.55 21.13
C SER A 429 8.56 -9.78 21.75
N PHE A 430 7.32 -10.04 21.33
CA PHE A 430 6.13 -9.46 21.95
C PHE A 430 5.79 -10.10 23.29
N TYR A 431 5.96 -11.42 23.41
CA TYR A 431 5.81 -12.12 24.70
C TYR A 431 6.85 -11.63 25.71
N GLN A 432 8.12 -11.55 25.31
CA GLN A 432 9.20 -10.94 26.10
C GLN A 432 8.88 -9.49 26.50
N GLY A 433 8.39 -8.66 25.56
CA GLY A 433 7.94 -7.29 25.82
C GLY A 433 6.68 -7.16 26.72
N ARG A 434 5.98 -8.26 26.99
CA ARG A 434 4.87 -8.37 27.95
C ARG A 434 5.26 -9.07 29.26
N GLN A 435 6.55 -9.32 29.48
CA GLN A 435 7.09 -10.04 30.65
C GLN A 435 6.60 -11.50 30.75
N LYS A 436 6.20 -12.09 29.62
CA LYS A 436 5.82 -13.49 29.45
C LYS A 436 7.01 -14.25 28.88
N TYR A 437 8.02 -14.47 29.72
CA TYR A 437 9.30 -15.05 29.31
C TYR A 437 9.19 -16.57 29.11
N SER A 438 8.30 -17.23 29.85
CA SER A 438 8.05 -18.67 29.69
C SER A 438 7.50 -19.03 28.31
N GLU A 439 6.53 -18.27 27.79
CA GLU A 439 5.98 -18.47 26.45
C GLU A 439 6.97 -18.01 25.35
N ALA A 440 7.72 -16.93 25.58
CA ALA A 440 8.78 -16.52 24.67
C ALA A 440 9.88 -17.59 24.54
N LEU A 441 10.30 -18.20 25.65
CA LEU A 441 11.28 -19.29 25.66
C LEU A 441 10.77 -20.52 24.90
N ALA A 442 9.48 -20.87 25.07
CA ALA A 442 8.87 -21.97 24.32
C ALA A 442 8.94 -21.75 22.80
N LEU A 443 8.63 -20.54 22.32
CA LEU A 443 8.73 -20.18 20.90
C LEU A 443 10.17 -20.26 20.36
N TYR A 444 11.18 -19.85 21.13
CA TYR A 444 12.58 -19.97 20.69
C TYR A 444 13.08 -21.42 20.68
N ILE A 445 12.69 -22.24 21.66
CA ILE A 445 13.07 -23.67 21.70
C ILE A 445 12.40 -24.44 20.56
N ASP A 446 11.12 -24.18 20.32
CA ASP A 446 10.38 -24.76 19.19
C ASP A 446 11.01 -24.35 17.86
N GLY A 447 11.25 -23.04 17.68
CA GLY A 447 11.88 -22.52 16.47
C GLY A 447 13.28 -23.09 16.20
N GLN A 448 14.10 -23.29 17.24
CA GLN A 448 15.40 -23.95 17.09
C GLN A 448 15.26 -25.41 16.64
N LYS A 449 14.34 -26.18 17.24
CA LYS A 449 14.09 -27.58 16.85
C LYS A 449 13.59 -27.69 15.42
N THR A 450 12.61 -26.89 15.05
CA THR A 450 12.01 -26.86 13.72
C THR A 450 13.04 -26.49 12.65
N LEU A 451 13.94 -25.53 12.94
CA LEU A 451 15.06 -25.20 12.05
C LEU A 451 16.04 -26.37 11.90
N THR A 452 16.44 -27.02 13.00
CA THR A 452 17.37 -28.16 12.96
C THR A 452 16.78 -29.33 12.15
N LEU A 453 15.52 -29.70 12.39
CA LEU A 453 14.84 -30.75 11.64
C LEU A 453 14.69 -30.41 10.16
N ALA A 454 14.42 -29.15 9.80
CA ALA A 454 14.34 -28.74 8.40
C ALA A 454 15.71 -28.85 7.69
N LEU A 455 16.79 -28.46 8.36
CA LEU A 455 18.16 -28.56 7.84
C LEU A 455 18.64 -30.01 7.68
N GLU A 456 18.27 -30.92 8.60
CA GLU A 456 18.62 -32.35 8.50
C GLU A 456 17.99 -33.06 7.28
N ASN A 457 16.86 -32.54 6.77
CA ASN A 457 16.11 -33.13 5.66
C ASN A 457 16.38 -32.48 4.30
N SER A 458 17.24 -31.45 4.21
CA SER A 458 17.44 -30.63 3.00
C SER A 458 18.88 -30.60 2.53
N SER A 459 19.07 -30.41 1.22
CA SER A 459 20.38 -30.34 0.55
C SER A 459 20.44 -29.07 -0.27
N LEU A 460 21.18 -28.07 0.23
CA LEU A 460 21.35 -26.76 -0.43
C LEU A 460 22.35 -26.79 -1.61
N ASP A 461 22.66 -27.99 -2.13
CA ASP A 461 23.60 -28.20 -3.24
C ASP A 461 23.09 -27.57 -4.55
N GLU A 462 21.76 -27.48 -4.70
CA GLU A 462 21.11 -26.77 -5.80
C GLU A 462 20.28 -25.58 -5.24
N PRO A 463 20.70 -24.33 -5.47
CA PRO A 463 20.03 -23.16 -4.91
C PRO A 463 18.67 -22.91 -5.58
N LEU A 464 17.70 -22.43 -4.79
CA LEU A 464 16.42 -21.97 -5.34
C LEU A 464 16.60 -20.67 -6.17
N PRO A 465 15.77 -20.44 -7.21
CA PRO A 465 15.80 -19.22 -8.00
C PRO A 465 15.82 -17.93 -7.16
N GLY A 466 16.65 -16.98 -7.57
CA GLY A 466 16.88 -15.72 -6.84
C GLY A 466 17.66 -15.86 -5.52
N ASN A 467 18.13 -17.05 -5.15
CA ASN A 467 18.91 -17.31 -3.93
C ASN A 467 18.18 -16.88 -2.64
N ILE A 468 16.85 -17.05 -2.61
CA ILE A 468 15.93 -16.63 -1.52
C ILE A 468 16.22 -17.29 -0.16
N ILE A 469 16.92 -18.43 -0.19
CA ILE A 469 17.53 -19.04 0.99
C ILE A 469 18.94 -19.49 0.64
N ASN A 470 19.89 -19.20 1.53
CA ASN A 470 21.25 -19.70 1.47
C ASN A 470 21.80 -19.98 2.88
N THR A 471 22.96 -20.62 2.94
CA THR A 471 23.64 -20.99 4.20
C THR A 471 23.88 -19.78 5.09
N GLU A 472 24.33 -18.65 4.54
CA GLU A 472 24.60 -17.42 5.31
C GLU A 472 23.34 -16.83 5.98
N GLN A 473 22.21 -16.81 5.27
CA GLN A 473 20.91 -16.38 5.80
C GLN A 473 20.40 -17.33 6.90
N LEU A 474 20.56 -18.65 6.70
CA LEU A 474 20.16 -19.67 7.67
C LEU A 474 21.03 -19.62 8.94
N ASP A 475 22.34 -19.42 8.80
CA ASP A 475 23.27 -19.23 9.92
C ASP A 475 22.93 -17.95 10.72
N LYS A 476 22.64 -16.83 10.04
CA LYS A 476 22.16 -15.59 10.69
C LYS A 476 20.87 -15.82 11.48
N LEU A 477 19.89 -16.53 10.92
CA LEU A 477 18.65 -16.88 11.62
C LEU A 477 18.94 -17.80 12.83
N GLN A 478 19.80 -18.80 12.66
CA GLN A 478 20.16 -19.72 13.72
C GLN A 478 20.90 -19.02 14.87
N GLU A 479 21.82 -18.10 14.57
CA GLU A 479 22.51 -17.26 15.55
C GLU A 479 21.53 -16.30 16.26
N TYR A 480 20.61 -15.68 15.53
CA TYR A 480 19.56 -14.83 16.10
C TYR A 480 18.70 -15.60 17.11
N ILE A 481 18.22 -16.80 16.75
CA ILE A 481 17.41 -17.64 17.63
C ILE A 481 18.24 -18.07 18.86
N LYS A 482 19.48 -18.55 18.67
CA LYS A 482 20.38 -18.95 19.77
C LYS A 482 20.67 -17.79 20.73
N THR A 483 20.87 -16.58 20.22
CA THR A 483 21.16 -15.37 21.02
C THR A 483 19.92 -14.90 21.77
N SER A 484 18.77 -14.85 21.10
CA SER A 484 17.49 -14.48 21.72
C SER A 484 17.07 -15.47 22.82
N LEU A 485 17.26 -16.77 22.59
CA LEU A 485 17.03 -17.84 23.57
C LEU A 485 17.89 -17.64 24.84
N LYS A 486 19.21 -17.40 24.68
CA LYS A 486 20.11 -17.08 25.81
C LYS A 486 19.64 -15.85 26.60
N SER A 487 19.07 -14.84 25.94
CA SER A 487 18.57 -13.62 26.60
C SER A 487 17.31 -13.85 27.45
N VAL A 488 16.56 -14.94 27.21
CA VAL A 488 15.26 -15.21 27.85
C VAL A 488 15.30 -16.34 28.89
N ILE A 489 16.21 -17.33 28.79
CA ILE A 489 16.28 -18.47 29.75
C ILE A 489 16.23 -18.00 31.21
N SER A 490 17.16 -17.13 31.63
CA SER A 490 17.26 -16.69 33.03
C SER A 490 16.06 -15.87 33.49
N LEU A 491 15.42 -15.13 32.58
CA LEU A 491 14.20 -14.39 32.85
C LEU A 491 12.98 -15.31 33.00
N ALA A 492 12.91 -16.40 32.22
CA ALA A 492 11.87 -17.42 32.32
C ALA A 492 12.03 -18.30 33.57
N GLU A 493 13.27 -18.64 33.95
CA GLU A 493 13.57 -19.29 35.23
C GLU A 493 13.16 -18.41 36.41
N TYR A 494 13.53 -17.12 36.38
CA TYR A 494 13.10 -16.15 37.38
C TYR A 494 11.57 -15.98 37.43
N GLU A 495 10.90 -15.87 36.28
CA GLU A 495 9.44 -15.80 36.18
C GLU A 495 8.79 -17.03 36.82
N LYS A 496 9.28 -18.24 36.51
CA LYS A 496 8.80 -19.49 37.08
C LYS A 496 8.97 -19.54 38.61
N ILE A 497 10.12 -19.08 39.12
CA ILE A 497 10.36 -18.99 40.57
C ILE A 497 9.41 -17.97 41.21
N ALA A 498 9.28 -16.77 40.63
CA ALA A 498 8.44 -15.68 41.14
C ALA A 498 6.93 -15.96 41.06
N SER A 499 6.48 -16.74 40.07
CA SER A 499 5.08 -17.17 39.91
C SER A 499 4.76 -18.44 40.71
N SER A 500 5.76 -19.25 41.09
CA SER A 500 5.56 -20.42 41.96
C SER A 500 5.20 -20.07 43.42
N SER A 501 5.35 -18.81 43.83
CA SER A 501 4.77 -18.32 45.08
C SER A 501 3.29 -18.01 44.89
N ASN A 502 2.43 -18.97 45.25
CA ASN A 502 1.04 -18.76 45.63
C ASN A 502 0.91 -17.93 46.93
N CYS A 503 1.58 -16.79 47.01
CA CYS A 503 1.21 -15.74 47.95
C CYS A 503 0.12 -14.93 47.27
N SER A 504 -1.11 -15.00 47.78
CA SER A 504 -2.16 -14.10 47.28
C SER A 504 -1.68 -12.66 47.47
N SER A 505 -1.87 -11.79 46.47
CA SER A 505 -1.40 -10.39 46.52
C SER A 505 -2.08 -9.53 47.60
N LEU A 506 -3.00 -10.14 48.34
CA LEU A 506 -3.84 -9.60 49.40
C LEU A 506 -3.47 -10.16 50.79
N GLU A 507 -2.57 -11.15 50.88
CA GLU A 507 -2.13 -11.71 52.16
C GLU A 507 -1.22 -10.71 52.89
N PRO A 508 -1.61 -10.24 54.10
CA PRO A 508 -0.73 -9.39 54.89
C PRO A 508 0.54 -10.15 55.26
N SER A 509 1.67 -9.43 55.22
CA SER A 509 2.96 -9.95 55.67
C SER A 509 2.92 -10.33 57.15
N LEU A 510 3.87 -11.14 57.62
CA LEU A 510 3.92 -11.55 59.02
C LEU A 510 3.94 -10.36 59.98
N LEU A 511 4.68 -9.29 59.63
CA LEU A 511 4.70 -8.03 60.36
C LEU A 511 3.31 -7.39 60.47
N GLU A 512 2.52 -7.42 59.41
CA GLU A 512 1.16 -6.82 59.36
C GLU A 512 0.09 -7.70 60.02
N LYS A 513 0.45 -8.93 60.42
CA LYS A 513 -0.38 -9.82 61.25
C LYS A 513 -0.10 -9.67 62.75
N LEU A 514 0.90 -8.87 63.17
CA LEU A 514 1.30 -8.70 64.59
C LEU A 514 0.18 -8.19 65.50
N ASP A 515 -0.80 -7.45 64.97
CA ASP A 515 -1.99 -6.99 65.73
C ASP A 515 -2.95 -8.15 66.11
N LYS A 516 -2.64 -9.39 65.71
CA LYS A 516 -3.41 -10.60 65.98
C LYS A 516 -2.49 -11.68 66.56
N ALA A 517 -3.09 -12.64 67.29
CA ALA A 517 -2.34 -13.78 67.80
C ALA A 517 -1.82 -14.65 66.65
N ILE A 518 -0.50 -14.61 66.43
CA ILE A 518 0.20 -15.39 65.39
C ILE A 518 0.30 -16.85 65.84
N VAL A 519 -0.21 -17.79 65.04
CA VAL A 519 0.05 -19.23 65.22
C VAL A 519 1.15 -19.73 64.27
N PRO A 520 1.82 -20.86 64.54
CA PRO A 520 2.91 -21.37 63.69
C PRO A 520 2.56 -21.56 62.20
N LYS A 521 1.26 -21.69 61.87
CA LYS A 521 0.76 -21.78 60.49
C LYS A 521 0.78 -20.43 59.72
N ASP A 522 0.89 -19.30 60.42
CA ASP A 522 0.93 -17.96 59.81
C ASP A 522 2.34 -17.56 59.32
N VAL A 523 3.37 -18.28 59.77
CA VAL A 523 4.78 -17.92 59.55
C VAL A 523 5.26 -18.38 58.17
N SER A 524 5.08 -17.51 57.18
CA SER A 524 5.68 -17.69 55.85
C SER A 524 7.01 -16.94 55.74
N LEU A 525 8.12 -17.69 55.66
CA LEU A 525 9.47 -17.14 55.43
C LEU A 525 9.59 -16.36 54.10
N LYS A 526 8.63 -16.54 53.17
CA LYS A 526 8.58 -15.82 51.88
C LYS A 526 7.90 -14.45 51.97
N ASN A 527 7.15 -14.16 53.04
CA ASN A 527 6.38 -12.91 53.22
C ASN A 527 6.51 -12.35 54.65
N LEU A 528 7.76 -12.20 55.11
CA LEU A 528 8.06 -11.69 56.46
C LEU A 528 7.81 -10.18 56.60
N PHE A 529 8.12 -9.41 55.56
CA PHE A 529 8.08 -7.95 55.54
C PHE A 529 7.63 -7.42 54.16
N PRO A 530 6.86 -6.32 54.06
CA PRO A 530 6.41 -5.78 52.78
C PRO A 530 7.56 -5.07 52.04
N MET A 531 8.27 -5.81 51.18
CA MET A 531 9.40 -5.30 50.38
C MET A 531 9.01 -4.28 49.28
N ARG A 532 7.71 -4.01 49.10
CA ARG A 532 7.16 -2.99 48.18
C ARG A 532 5.98 -2.29 48.86
N PRO A 533 5.77 -0.98 48.65
CA PRO A 533 4.61 -0.28 49.18
C PRO A 533 3.32 -0.80 48.52
N ILE A 534 2.39 -1.30 49.33
CA ILE A 534 1.09 -1.82 48.87
C ILE A 534 0.05 -0.72 48.99
N ILE A 535 -0.52 -0.28 47.86
CA ILE A 535 -1.67 0.64 47.88
C ILE A 535 -2.90 -0.16 48.31
N ARG A 536 -3.44 0.16 49.49
CA ARG A 536 -4.67 -0.46 50.02
C ARG A 536 -5.87 0.46 49.80
N PRO A 537 -7.06 -0.08 49.49
CA PRO A 537 -8.30 0.70 49.54
C PRO A 537 -8.58 1.09 50.99
N VAL A 538 -8.41 2.37 51.31
CA VAL A 538 -8.89 2.94 52.58
C VAL A 538 -10.39 3.17 52.42
N ALA A 539 -11.19 2.74 53.39
CA ALA A 539 -12.63 3.05 53.40
C ALA A 539 -12.82 4.57 53.31
N ALA A 540 -13.72 5.03 52.43
CA ALA A 540 -14.02 6.45 52.33
C ALA A 540 -14.38 7.01 53.71
N LYS A 541 -13.87 8.20 54.06
CA LYS A 541 -14.21 8.84 55.33
C LYS A 541 -15.74 8.86 55.48
N PRO A 542 -16.29 8.49 56.65
CA PRO A 542 -17.74 8.50 56.83
C PRO A 542 -18.29 9.88 56.51
N THR A 543 -19.36 9.92 55.72
CA THR A 543 -20.03 11.16 55.29
C THR A 543 -20.67 11.82 56.50
N LEU A 544 -19.93 12.75 57.10
CA LEU A 544 -20.39 13.53 58.25
C LEU A 544 -21.15 14.75 57.71
N PHE A 545 -22.48 14.71 57.82
CA PHE A 545 -23.34 15.84 57.49
C PHE A 545 -23.27 16.86 58.62
N ASP A 546 -22.94 18.11 58.29
CA ASP A 546 -23.07 19.22 59.24
C ASP A 546 -24.55 19.61 59.36
N LEU A 547 -25.26 18.87 60.20
CA LEU A 547 -26.68 19.10 60.48
C LEU A 547 -26.92 20.42 61.21
N ALA A 548 -25.90 21.01 61.87
CA ALA A 548 -26.05 22.28 62.58
C ALA A 548 -26.31 23.44 61.61
N PHE A 549 -25.77 23.36 60.38
CA PHE A 549 -26.02 24.35 59.33
C PHE A 549 -27.51 24.52 58.99
N ASN A 550 -28.31 23.45 59.11
CA ASN A 550 -29.76 23.48 58.86
C ASN A 550 -30.54 24.30 59.91
N TYR A 551 -29.91 24.66 61.04
CA TYR A 551 -30.52 25.43 62.12
C TYR A 551 -30.01 26.88 62.17
N ILE A 552 -29.20 27.32 61.19
CA ILE A 552 -28.78 28.72 61.07
C ILE A 552 -29.90 29.50 60.36
N THR A 553 -30.80 30.09 61.14
CA THR A 553 -31.79 31.05 60.67
C THR A 553 -31.19 32.46 60.63
N TYR A 554 -31.42 33.19 59.54
CA TYR A 554 -31.07 34.61 59.44
C TYR A 554 -32.31 35.45 59.75
N ASP A 555 -32.21 36.46 60.63
CA ASP A 555 -33.32 37.25 61.21
C ASP A 555 -34.21 38.03 60.22
N ASN A 556 -33.98 37.91 58.91
CA ASN A 556 -34.73 38.61 57.84
C ASN A 556 -35.35 37.65 56.80
N GLN A 557 -35.47 36.35 57.09
CA GLN A 557 -36.26 35.43 56.26
C GLN A 557 -37.56 35.05 56.97
N ILE A 558 -38.64 35.67 56.50
CA ILE A 558 -40.02 35.28 56.86
C ILE A 558 -40.25 33.84 56.39
N GLU A 559 -40.92 33.07 57.23
CA GLU A 559 -41.15 31.63 57.05
C GLU A 559 -41.99 31.34 55.79
N ASP A 560 -41.47 30.52 54.88
CA ASP A 560 -42.30 29.70 53.99
C ASP A 560 -42.24 28.25 54.51
N VAL A 561 -43.10 27.97 55.49
CA VAL A 561 -43.43 26.59 55.87
C VAL A 561 -44.33 26.03 54.77
N ASP A 562 -43.86 25.06 53.98
CA ASP A 562 -44.33 23.66 54.06
C ASP A 562 -43.74 22.75 52.96
N HIS A 563 -43.67 21.45 53.29
CA HIS A 563 -43.70 20.25 52.45
C HIS A 563 -42.47 19.32 52.44
N PHE A 564 -42.22 18.73 53.61
CA PHE A 564 -41.77 17.33 53.65
C PHE A 564 -42.88 16.39 53.16
N LYS A 565 -42.94 16.13 51.85
CA LYS A 565 -43.67 14.96 51.31
C LYS A 565 -42.71 13.82 51.00
N GLN A 566 -42.81 12.77 51.82
CA GLN A 566 -42.11 11.50 51.62
C GLN A 566 -42.47 10.89 50.26
N ALA A 567 -41.48 10.61 49.42
CA ALA A 567 -41.61 9.71 48.27
C ALA A 567 -40.89 8.39 48.57
N LYS A 568 -41.66 7.33 48.84
CA LYS A 568 -41.14 5.98 49.06
C LYS A 568 -40.57 5.39 47.76
N SER A 569 -39.49 4.63 47.88
CA SER A 569 -38.96 3.81 46.79
C SER A 569 -39.68 2.46 46.69
N THR A 570 -40.30 2.19 45.53
CA THR A 570 -40.45 0.82 45.01
C THR A 570 -40.53 0.85 43.47
N PRO A 571 -39.97 -0.15 42.77
CA PRO A 571 -40.00 -0.22 41.30
C PRO A 571 -41.17 -1.06 40.78
N ASN A 572 -41.71 -0.74 39.60
CA ASN A 572 -41.97 -1.75 38.56
C ASN A 572 -42.31 -1.19 37.18
N LEU A 573 -42.24 -2.09 36.18
CA LEU A 573 -42.38 -1.83 34.75
C LEU A 573 -43.81 -1.47 34.33
N ALA A 574 -43.95 -0.54 33.36
CA ALA A 574 -44.76 -0.72 32.15
C ALA A 574 -44.57 0.44 31.14
N GLN A 575 -44.43 0.11 29.85
CA GLN A 575 -44.83 0.95 28.71
C GLN A 575 -46.31 0.64 28.40
N PRO A 576 -47.14 1.53 27.80
CA PRO A 576 -46.82 2.26 26.56
C PRO A 576 -47.35 3.72 26.42
N GLN A 577 -47.00 4.33 25.27
CA GLN A 577 -47.72 5.33 24.42
C GLN A 577 -49.00 6.04 24.96
N ASP A 578 -49.30 7.31 24.63
CA ASP A 578 -48.71 8.32 23.73
C ASP A 578 -49.30 9.72 24.04
N GLN A 579 -48.84 10.78 23.33
CA GLN A 579 -49.38 12.18 23.33
C GLN A 579 -49.14 13.02 24.62
N GLU A 580 -49.09 14.37 24.65
CA GLU A 580 -48.82 15.53 23.74
C GLU A 580 -48.75 16.76 24.71
N GLN A 581 -48.11 17.93 24.49
CA GLN A 581 -46.95 18.39 23.70
C GLN A 581 -46.66 19.85 24.13
N LEU A 582 -45.40 20.35 24.17
CA LEU A 582 -44.99 21.79 24.16
C LEU A 582 -43.44 21.92 24.24
N PRO A 583 -42.79 23.07 23.95
CA PRO A 583 -41.98 23.16 22.73
C PRO A 583 -40.46 23.08 22.93
N LYS A 584 -39.78 22.44 21.97
CA LYS A 584 -38.30 22.41 21.88
C LYS A 584 -37.77 23.61 21.07
N LYS A 585 -36.76 24.30 21.61
CA LYS A 585 -35.92 25.25 20.84
C LYS A 585 -35.21 24.47 19.71
N LYS A 586 -35.41 24.87 18.46
CA LYS A 586 -34.81 24.22 17.28
C LYS A 586 -33.35 24.67 17.08
N GLY A 587 -32.42 23.72 17.16
CA GLY A 587 -31.03 23.90 16.70
C GLY A 587 -30.92 23.73 15.18
N LEU A 588 -30.11 24.56 14.52
CA LEU A 588 -30.06 24.69 13.06
C LEU A 588 -29.09 23.69 12.38
N PHE A 589 -29.16 22.39 12.71
CA PHE A 589 -28.36 21.35 12.04
C PHE A 589 -29.20 20.10 11.78
N GLY A 590 -29.82 20.05 10.60
CA GLY A 590 -30.67 18.95 10.14
C GLY A 590 -30.95 19.06 8.65
N LEU A 591 -29.91 19.14 7.83
CA LEU A 591 -30.03 19.36 6.38
C LEU A 591 -28.91 18.68 5.56
N PHE A 592 -28.52 17.47 5.97
CA PHE A 592 -27.79 16.51 5.13
C PHE A 592 -28.31 15.09 5.41
N GLY A 593 -29.39 14.74 4.70
CA GLY A 593 -29.86 13.37 4.56
C GLY A 593 -29.96 13.03 3.08
N LEU A 594 -28.95 12.31 2.56
CA LEU A 594 -28.94 11.54 1.32
C LEU A 594 -27.74 10.59 1.31
#